data_AF-A0A4V2MYK4-F1
#
_entry.id   AF-A0A4V2MYK4-F1
#
_cell.length_a   1.000
_cell.length_b   1.000
_cell.length_c   1.000
_cell.angle_alpha   90.00
_cell.angle_beta   90.00
_cell.angle_gamma   90.00
#
_symmetry.space_group_name_H-M   'P 1'
#
loop_
_entity.id
_entity.type
_entity.pdbx_description
1 polymer ?
#
loop_
_entity_poly.entity_id
_entity_poly.type
_entity_poly.pdbx_seq_one_letter_code
_entity_poly.pdbx_strand_id
1 'polypeptide(L)'
;MERETSAYRILSRGWMDARNAEAPWARRRLEPDAWHRYAIAMEPFDQTVTAGDRLRLIIFGTDPEATAKPRGQRLITIDTASVTLELG
;
A
#
# COMPACT_ATOMS: atom_id res chain seq x y z
N MET A 1 9.84 8.93 30.31
CA MET A 1 10.08 7.82 29.38
C MET A 1 10.30 8.44 28.01
N GLU A 2 11.55 8.69 27.67
CA GLU A 2 11.95 9.35 26.42
C GLU A 2 11.71 8.35 25.29
N ARG A 3 10.85 8.70 24.32
CA ARG A 3 10.62 7.85 23.15
C ARG A 3 11.88 7.90 22.30
N GLU A 4 12.52 6.74 22.12
CA GLU A 4 13.62 6.53 21.19
C GLU A 4 13.28 7.14 19.82
N THR A 5 14.20 7.91 19.25
CA THR A 5 13.99 8.56 17.96
C THR A 5 13.97 7.48 16.87
N SER A 6 12.78 7.17 16.35
CA SER A 6 12.64 6.19 15.26
C SER A 6 13.40 6.65 14.02
N ALA A 7 14.13 5.74 13.38
CA ALA A 7 14.86 6.01 12.13
C ALA A 7 13.94 6.33 10.94
N TYR A 8 12.63 6.12 11.08
CA TYR A 8 11.62 6.45 10.09
C TYR A 8 10.28 6.82 10.74
N ARG A 9 9.43 7.48 9.96
CA ARG A 9 8.04 7.75 10.31
C ARG A 9 7.14 7.26 9.19
N ILE A 10 6.01 6.64 9.54
CA ILE A 10 4.94 6.34 8.59
C ILE A 10 4.11 7.60 8.43
N LEU A 11 4.05 8.14 7.21
CA LEU A 11 3.31 9.37 6.90
C LEU A 11 1.84 9.06 6.58
N SER A 12 1.60 8.00 5.81
CA SER A 12 0.27 7.57 5.39
C SER A 12 0.31 6.08 5.01
N ARG A 13 -0.86 5.44 5.03
CA ARG A 13 -1.09 4.08 4.56
C ARG A 13 -2.35 4.03 3.69
N GLY A 14 -2.46 2.99 2.88
CA GLY A 14 -3.64 2.73 2.05
C GLY A 14 -3.78 1.22 1.85
N TRP A 15 -5.02 0.76 1.76
CA TRP A 15 -5.34 -0.65 1.57
C TRP A 15 -6.44 -0.79 0.52
N MET A 16 -6.47 -1.94 -0.14
CA MET A 16 -7.54 -2.31 -1.04
C MET A 16 -7.71 -3.84 -1.06
N ASP A 17 -8.92 -4.34 -1.36
CA ASP A 17 -9.09 -5.72 -1.82
C ASP A 17 -9.06 -5.73 -3.35
N ALA A 18 -8.06 -6.38 -3.93
CA ALA A 18 -7.84 -6.45 -5.37
C ALA A 18 -9.05 -7.02 -6.14
N ARG A 19 -9.92 -7.80 -5.47
CA ARG A 19 -11.13 -8.36 -6.08
C ARG A 19 -12.28 -7.38 -6.15
N ASN A 20 -12.28 -6.29 -5.38
CA ASN A 20 -13.34 -5.28 -5.43
C ASN A 20 -12.80 -3.86 -5.64
N ALA A 21 -11.67 -3.79 -6.36
CA ALA A 21 -10.97 -2.57 -6.72
C ALA A 21 -11.84 -1.52 -7.43
N GLU A 22 -12.80 -1.97 -8.25
CA GLU A 22 -13.65 -1.10 -9.06
C GLU A 22 -14.78 -0.49 -8.23
N ALA A 23 -15.35 -1.25 -7.30
CA ALA A 23 -16.34 -0.77 -6.35
C ALA A 23 -16.46 -1.73 -5.15
N PRO A 24 -16.78 -1.25 -3.93
CA PRO A 24 -16.87 -2.10 -2.74
C PRO A 24 -17.78 -3.32 -2.88
N TRP A 25 -18.87 -3.19 -3.66
CA TRP A 25 -19.85 -4.25 -3.93
C TRP A 25 -19.52 -5.11 -5.16
N ALA A 26 -18.60 -4.69 -6.03
CA ALA A 26 -18.30 -5.37 -7.28
C ALA A 26 -17.10 -6.31 -7.10
N ARG A 27 -17.38 -7.55 -6.68
CA ARG A 27 -16.32 -8.55 -6.51
C ARG A 27 -16.10 -9.36 -7.79
N ARG A 28 -14.88 -9.38 -8.28
CA ARG A 28 -14.44 -10.16 -9.44
C ARG A 28 -13.48 -11.29 -9.07
N ARG A 29 -13.39 -12.30 -9.94
CA ARG A 29 -12.34 -13.31 -9.89
C ARG A 29 -11.04 -12.69 -10.39
N LEU A 30 -9.93 -12.97 -9.71
CA LEU A 30 -8.59 -12.65 -10.20
C LEU A 30 -8.04 -13.93 -10.81
N GLU A 31 -7.70 -13.86 -12.09
CA GLU A 31 -7.01 -14.95 -12.75
C GLU A 31 -5.53 -14.92 -12.31
N PRO A 32 -4.97 -16.06 -11.87
CA PRO A 32 -3.54 -16.17 -11.62
C PRO A 32 -2.74 -15.72 -12.84
N ASP A 33 -1.57 -15.10 -12.61
CA ASP A 33 -0.62 -14.66 -13.64
C ASP A 33 -1.13 -13.58 -14.62
N ALA A 34 -2.35 -13.07 -14.41
CA ALA A 34 -2.87 -11.93 -15.15
C ALA A 34 -2.40 -10.60 -14.54
N TRP A 35 -1.94 -9.68 -15.39
CA TRP A 35 -1.63 -8.33 -14.98
C TRP A 35 -2.90 -7.50 -14.77
N HIS A 36 -2.92 -6.75 -13.68
CA HIS A 36 -4.01 -5.83 -13.35
C HIS A 36 -3.43 -4.48 -12.90
N ARG A 37 -4.08 -3.40 -13.29
CA ARG A 37 -3.74 -2.03 -12.85
C ARG A 37 -4.71 -1.61 -11.75
N TYR A 38 -4.17 -1.02 -10.70
CA TYR A 38 -4.92 -0.57 -9.54
C TYR A 38 -4.58 0.88 -9.20
N ALA A 39 -5.54 1.56 -8.57
CA ALA A 39 -5.34 2.84 -7.90
C ALA A 39 -5.72 2.64 -6.43
N ILE A 40 -4.82 3.04 -5.52
CA ILE A 40 -5.02 2.91 -4.08
C ILE A 40 -5.10 4.31 -3.51
N ALA A 41 -6.24 4.64 -2.90
CA ALA A 41 -6.35 5.86 -2.12
C ALA A 41 -5.56 5.68 -0.81
N MET A 42 -4.65 6.61 -0.56
CA MET A 42 -3.89 6.69 0.68
C MET A 42 -4.65 7.56 1.68
N GLU A 43 -4.50 7.29 2.97
CA GLU A 43 -5.05 8.16 4.02
C GLU A 43 -4.47 9.57 3.90
N PRO A 44 -5.30 10.63 3.99
CA PRO A 44 -4.80 11.99 3.93
C PRO A 44 -3.88 12.26 5.12
N PHE A 45 -2.80 13.00 4.87
CA PHE A 45 -1.88 13.42 5.91
C PHE A 45 -1.43 14.86 5.64
N ASP A 46 -1.08 15.57 6.70
CA ASP A 46 -0.52 16.92 6.64
C ASP A 46 0.80 16.91 7.40
N GLN A 47 1.89 16.64 6.68
CA GLN A 47 3.25 16.60 7.23
C GLN A 47 4.23 17.19 6.22
N THR A 48 5.18 17.99 6.71
CA THR A 48 6.30 18.48 5.89
C THR A 48 7.44 17.46 5.89
N VAL A 49 7.92 17.10 4.70
CA VAL A 49 9.16 16.33 4.52
C VAL A 49 10.29 17.33 4.32
N THR A 50 11.31 17.29 5.18
CA THR A 50 12.37 18.31 5.14
C THR A 50 13.40 18.02 4.06
N ALA A 51 14.13 19.05 3.63
CA ALA A 51 15.21 18.87 2.67
C ALA A 51 16.29 17.94 3.26
N GLY A 52 16.62 16.87 2.53
CA GLY A 52 17.54 15.82 2.98
C GLY A 52 16.85 14.55 3.43
N ASP A 53 15.56 14.60 3.79
CA ASP A 53 14.76 13.40 4.04
C ASP A 53 14.43 12.66 2.73
N ARG A 54 14.08 11.38 2.87
CA ARG A 54 13.68 10.53 1.75
C ARG A 54 12.29 9.97 1.98
N LEU A 55 11.42 10.14 0.98
CA LEU A 55 10.16 9.41 0.89
C LEU A 55 10.42 7.98 0.41
N ARG A 56 9.73 7.01 1.04
CA ARG A 56 9.77 5.60 0.65
C ARG A 56 8.36 5.09 0.49
N LEU A 57 8.06 4.54 -0.69
CA LEU A 57 6.85 3.79 -0.95
C LEU A 57 7.11 2.30 -0.68
N ILE A 58 6.27 1.68 0.15
CA ILE A 58 6.35 0.25 0.47
C ILE A 58 5.03 -0.39 0.03
N ILE A 59 5.12 -1.40 -0.83
CA ILE A 59 3.97 -2.18 -1.29
C ILE A 59 4.14 -3.61 -0.80
N PHE A 60 3.14 -4.12 -0.07
CA PHE A 60 3.18 -5.45 0.54
C PHE A 60 1.77 -6.00 0.75
N GLY A 61 1.66 -7.32 0.94
CA GLY A 61 0.37 -8.03 0.87
C GLY A 61 -0.42 -8.15 2.18
N THR A 62 0.19 -7.99 3.35
CA THR A 62 -0.50 -8.14 4.63
C THR A 62 0.07 -7.16 5.63
N ASP A 63 -0.76 -6.21 6.05
CA ASP A 63 -0.54 -5.36 7.21
C ASP A 63 -1.06 -6.08 8.47
N PRO A 64 -0.19 -6.48 9.41
CA PRO A 64 -0.60 -7.14 10.65
C PRO A 64 -1.51 -6.30 11.55
N GLU A 65 -1.49 -4.97 11.41
CA GLU A 65 -2.27 -4.05 12.23
C GLU A 65 -3.68 -3.81 11.63
N ALA A 66 -3.84 -3.98 10.32
CA ALA A 66 -5.04 -3.53 9.60
C ALA A 66 -5.70 -4.57 8.67
N THR A 67 -5.04 -5.70 8.35
CA THR A 67 -5.56 -6.68 7.38
C THR A 67 -5.65 -8.09 7.95
N ALA A 68 -6.64 -8.86 7.47
CA ALA A 68 -6.78 -10.26 7.83
C ALA A 68 -5.64 -11.10 7.22
N LYS A 69 -4.99 -11.92 8.05
CA LYS A 69 -3.94 -12.83 7.59
C LYS A 69 -4.51 -13.86 6.60
N PRO A 70 -3.92 -14.02 5.41
CA PRO A 70 -4.40 -14.98 4.43
C PRO A 70 -4.23 -16.42 4.92
N ARG A 71 -5.15 -17.30 4.51
CA ARG A 71 -4.99 -18.75 4.65
C ARG A 71 -4.07 -19.25 3.52
N GLY A 72 -2.79 -19.40 3.86
CA GLY A 72 -1.75 -19.89 2.95
C GLY A 72 -0.91 -18.79 2.32
N GLN A 73 0.13 -19.21 1.59
CA GLN A 73 1.05 -18.30 0.92
C GLN A 73 0.41 -17.72 -0.35
N ARG A 74 0.83 -16.49 -0.69
CA ARG A 74 0.49 -15.79 -1.93
C ARG A 74 1.76 -15.09 -2.42
N LEU A 75 2.08 -15.26 -3.69
CA LEU A 75 3.13 -14.49 -4.34
C LEU A 75 2.48 -13.27 -5.00
N ILE A 76 3.11 -12.11 -4.83
CA ILE A 76 2.69 -10.88 -5.49
C ILE A 76 3.88 -10.42 -6.33
N THR A 77 3.65 -10.29 -7.62
CA THR A 77 4.63 -9.72 -8.57
C THR A 77 4.18 -8.31 -8.92
N ILE A 78 5.10 -7.36 -8.85
CA ILE A 78 4.85 -5.95 -9.16
C ILE A 78 5.85 -5.54 -10.24
N ASP A 79 5.34 -4.98 -11.33
CA ASP A 79 6.17 -4.25 -12.29
C ASP A 79 6.46 -2.86 -11.71
N THR A 80 7.66 -2.68 -11.17
CA THR A 80 8.07 -1.43 -10.51
C THR A 80 8.16 -0.25 -11.47
N ALA A 81 8.36 -0.48 -12.77
CA ALA A 81 8.37 0.59 -13.76
C ALA A 81 6.97 1.18 -14.02
N SER A 82 5.91 0.46 -13.64
CA SER A 82 4.52 0.89 -13.81
C SER A 82 3.94 1.68 -12.61
N VAL A 83 4.71 1.79 -11.52
CA VAL A 83 4.28 2.38 -10.25
C VAL A 83 4.50 3.89 -10.27
N THR A 84 3.42 4.63 -10.00
CA THR A 84 3.44 6.08 -9.82
C THR A 84 2.91 6.41 -8.42
N LEU A 85 3.55 7.37 -7.74
CA LEU A 85 3.05 7.98 -6.53
C LEU A 85 2.65 9.43 -6.84
N GLU A 86 1.36 9.73 -6.71
CA GLU A 86 0.84 11.08 -6.89
C GLU A 86 0.74 11.76 -5.53
N LEU A 87 1.35 12.95 -5.43
CA LEU A 87 1.28 13.83 -4.27
C LEU A 87 0.48 15.06 -4.70
N GLY A 88 -0.60 15.35 -3.97
CA GLY A 88 -1.46 16.52 -4.19
C GLY A 88 -0.89 17.81 -3.63
#